data_AF-A0A212CTU1-F1
#
_entry.id   AF-A0A212CTU1-F1
#
_cell.length_a   1.000
_cell.length_b   1.000
_cell.length_c   1.000
_cell.angle_alpha   90.00
_cell.angle_beta   90.00
_cell.angle_gamma   90.00
#
_symmetry.space_group_name_H-M   'P 1'
#
loop_
_entity.id
_entity.type
_entity.pdbx_description
1 polymer ?
#
loop_
_entity_poly.entity_id
_entity_poly.type
_entity_poly.pdbx_seq_one_letter_code
_entity_poly.pdbx_strand_id
1 'polypeptide(L)'
;MSRPSSVSPRPPAPGGGGGGPAPCGPGGGGRAKGLKDIRIDEEVKIAVNIALERFRYGDQREMEFPSSLTSTERAFIHRLSQSLGLVSKSKGKGANRYLTVKKKDGSETAHAMMTCNLTHNTKHAVRSLIQRFPVTNKERTELLPKTERGNVFAVEA
;
A
#
# COMPACT_ATOMS: atom_id res chain seq x y z
N MET A 1 2.69 42.68 -83.12
CA MET A 1 1.71 42.93 -82.04
C MET A 1 2.45 42.77 -80.73
N SER A 2 3.00 43.85 -80.18
CA SER A 2 2.39 44.71 -79.14
C SER A 2 2.47 44.09 -77.72
N ARG A 3 3.30 44.70 -76.86
CA ARG A 3 3.21 44.70 -75.38
C ARG A 3 1.88 45.38 -74.94
N PRO A 4 1.45 45.46 -73.65
CA PRO A 4 2.08 45.18 -72.34
C PRO A 4 1.14 44.34 -71.40
N SER A 5 1.32 44.05 -70.10
CA SER A 5 1.57 44.84 -68.88
C SER A 5 1.90 43.88 -67.72
N SER A 6 3.03 43.97 -67.02
CA SER A 6 3.36 44.89 -65.91
C SER A 6 2.39 44.83 -64.71
N VAL A 7 2.75 44.07 -63.67
CA VAL A 7 2.93 44.62 -62.31
C VAL A 7 3.78 43.67 -61.46
N SER A 8 4.83 44.22 -60.84
CA SER A 8 5.59 43.69 -59.70
C SER A 8 5.28 44.61 -58.49
N PRO A 9 5.85 44.48 -57.27
CA PRO A 9 6.25 43.34 -56.41
C PRO A 9 5.85 43.53 -54.91
N ARG A 10 6.39 42.67 -54.01
CA ARG A 10 6.79 42.86 -52.57
C ARG A 10 5.91 42.18 -51.47
N PRO A 11 6.42 41.90 -50.24
CA PRO A 11 7.21 40.70 -49.88
C PRO A 11 6.68 40.01 -48.57
N PRO A 12 7.47 39.32 -47.69
CA PRO A 12 7.04 38.07 -47.05
C PRO A 12 6.61 38.22 -45.58
N ALA A 13 5.92 37.21 -45.04
CA ALA A 13 5.80 37.04 -43.59
C ALA A 13 5.81 35.55 -43.19
N PRO A 14 6.36 35.23 -42.00
CA PRO A 14 6.79 33.89 -41.64
C PRO A 14 5.70 33.14 -40.85
N GLY A 15 5.60 31.84 -41.08
CA GLY A 15 5.04 30.88 -40.13
C GLY A 15 5.79 29.57 -40.38
N GLY A 16 6.67 29.07 -39.52
CA GLY A 16 6.55 29.02 -38.07
C GLY A 16 5.39 28.06 -37.76
N GLY A 17 5.57 26.83 -37.33
CA GLY A 17 6.73 26.08 -36.88
C GLY A 17 6.19 24.87 -36.15
N GLY A 18 6.97 23.79 -36.10
CA GLY A 18 6.94 22.81 -35.02
C GLY A 18 5.66 21.99 -34.87
N GLY A 19 5.65 20.82 -35.50
CA GLY A 19 4.96 19.67 -34.92
C GLY A 19 5.61 19.31 -33.58
N GLY A 20 4.76 19.16 -32.55
CA GLY A 20 5.13 18.73 -31.20
C GLY A 20 4.55 19.68 -30.15
N PRO A 21 3.73 19.18 -29.21
CA PRO A 21 4.31 18.40 -28.11
C PRO A 21 3.44 17.24 -27.61
N ALA A 22 4.09 16.18 -27.12
CA ALA A 22 3.74 15.53 -25.84
C ALA A 22 4.72 14.38 -25.56
N PRO A 23 5.85 14.63 -24.87
CA PRO A 23 6.49 13.56 -24.11
C PRO A 23 5.62 13.27 -22.88
N CYS A 24 5.09 12.05 -22.81
CA CYS A 24 4.54 11.46 -21.61
C CYS A 24 5.66 11.34 -20.56
N GLY A 25 5.77 12.33 -19.69
CA GLY A 25 6.66 12.28 -18.53
C GLY A 25 5.97 11.56 -17.35
N PRO A 26 6.62 10.59 -16.69
CA PRO A 26 6.18 10.05 -15.41
C PRO A 26 6.68 10.99 -14.30
N GLY A 27 5.81 11.86 -13.79
CA GLY A 27 6.14 12.83 -12.74
C GLY A 27 5.30 12.61 -11.50
N GLY A 28 5.91 12.01 -10.48
CA GLY A 28 5.31 11.82 -9.17
C GLY A 28 5.10 13.13 -8.38
N GLY A 29 4.61 12.96 -7.16
CA GLY A 29 4.45 14.07 -6.20
C GLY A 29 3.02 14.59 -6.09
N GLY A 30 2.05 13.67 -5.90
CA GLY A 30 0.76 14.05 -5.34
C GLY A 30 0.94 14.54 -3.91
N ARG A 31 1.23 15.85 -3.79
CA ARG A 31 1.29 16.64 -2.56
C ARG A 31 0.19 16.17 -1.59
N ALA A 32 0.58 15.86 -0.36
CA ALA A 32 -0.30 15.53 0.76
C ALA A 32 -1.36 16.62 0.91
N LYS A 33 -2.51 16.43 0.25
CA LYS A 33 -3.57 17.42 0.16
C LYS A 33 -4.46 17.27 1.38
N GLY A 34 -4.07 17.96 2.45
CA GLY A 34 -4.94 18.40 3.53
C GLY A 34 -5.46 17.29 4.46
N LEU A 35 -5.26 17.50 5.75
CA LEU A 35 -5.94 16.81 6.84
C LEU A 35 -7.45 17.09 6.76
N LYS A 36 -8.15 16.46 5.82
CA LYS A 36 -9.61 16.37 5.91
C LYS A 36 -9.88 15.21 6.85
N ASP A 37 -10.44 15.54 8.00
CA ASP A 37 -10.96 14.59 8.97
C ASP A 37 -12.01 13.73 8.25
N ILE A 38 -11.60 12.53 7.85
CA ILE A 38 -12.43 11.61 7.09
C ILE A 38 -13.37 10.99 8.12
N ARG A 39 -14.55 11.59 8.35
CA ARG A 39 -15.59 11.02 9.23
C ARG A 39 -16.10 9.72 8.62
N ILE A 40 -15.62 8.60 9.14
CA ILE A 40 -16.03 7.25 8.77
C ILE A 40 -16.55 6.59 10.03
N ASP A 41 -17.56 5.74 9.84
CA ASP A 41 -18.09 4.94 10.91
C ASP A 41 -17.02 4.02 11.53
N GLU A 42 -17.04 3.89 12.85
CA GLU A 42 -16.06 3.07 13.56
C GLU A 42 -16.09 1.61 13.09
N GLU A 43 -17.26 1.08 12.73
CA GLU A 43 -17.41 -0.29 12.25
C GLU A 43 -16.64 -0.50 10.94
N VAL A 44 -16.79 0.43 10.00
CA VAL A 44 -16.09 0.37 8.69
C VAL A 44 -14.59 0.52 8.88
N LYS A 45 -14.16 1.41 9.78
CA LYS A 45 -12.76 1.62 10.12
C LYS A 45 -12.12 0.33 10.68
N ILE A 46 -12.80 -0.33 11.61
CA ILE A 46 -12.35 -1.60 12.20
C ILE A 46 -12.28 -2.69 11.13
N ALA A 47 -13.36 -2.87 10.34
CA ALA A 47 -13.42 -3.89 9.31
C ALA A 47 -12.30 -3.74 8.27
N VAL A 48 -12.06 -2.52 7.80
CA VAL A 48 -10.98 -2.20 6.86
C VAL A 48 -9.61 -2.47 7.49
N ASN A 49 -9.39 -2.09 8.75
CA ASN A 49 -8.11 -2.32 9.42
C ASN A 49 -7.79 -3.80 9.55
N ILE A 50 -8.77 -4.60 10.01
CA ILE A 50 -8.64 -6.05 10.11
C ILE A 50 -8.39 -6.66 8.73
N ALA A 51 -9.13 -6.23 7.71
CA ALA A 51 -8.98 -6.73 6.35
C ALA A 51 -7.57 -6.46 5.79
N LEU A 52 -7.05 -5.24 5.94
CA LEU A 52 -5.72 -4.87 5.45
C LEU A 52 -4.59 -5.55 6.25
N GLU A 53 -4.77 -5.72 7.55
CA GLU A 53 -3.80 -6.45 8.38
C GLU A 53 -3.76 -7.93 7.98
N ARG A 54 -4.92 -8.59 7.88
CA ARG A 54 -5.00 -9.97 7.37
C ARG A 54 -4.43 -10.11 5.97
N PHE A 55 -4.73 -9.17 5.07
CA PHE A 55 -4.18 -9.16 3.72
C PHE A 55 -2.65 -9.01 3.71
N ARG A 56 -2.10 -8.20 4.61
CA ARG A 56 -0.66 -8.03 4.77
C ARG A 56 0.04 -9.35 5.12
N TYR A 57 -0.55 -10.13 6.04
CA TYR A 57 0.01 -11.41 6.50
C TYR A 57 -0.40 -12.63 5.65
N GLY A 58 -1.42 -12.52 4.80
CA GLY A 58 -1.84 -13.61 3.91
C GLY A 58 -0.99 -13.73 2.65
N ASP A 59 -1.19 -14.78 1.85
CA ASP A 59 -0.39 -15.04 0.64
C ASP A 59 -0.88 -14.27 -0.61
N GLN A 60 -2.06 -13.66 -0.53
CA GLN A 60 -2.66 -12.94 -1.66
C GLN A 60 -1.83 -11.68 -2.02
N ARG A 61 -1.59 -11.47 -3.33
CA ARG A 61 -0.86 -10.29 -3.84
C ARG A 61 -1.76 -9.06 -4.08
N GLU A 62 -3.05 -9.29 -4.28
CA GLU A 62 -4.06 -8.28 -4.61
C GLU A 62 -5.35 -8.63 -3.88
N MET A 63 -6.01 -7.63 -3.30
CA MET A 63 -7.33 -7.72 -2.69
C MET A 63 -8.21 -6.62 -3.27
N GLU A 64 -9.49 -6.93 -3.43
CA GLU A 64 -10.48 -6.00 -3.96
C GLU A 64 -11.51 -5.65 -2.90
N PHE A 65 -11.90 -4.39 -2.88
CA PHE A 65 -12.99 -3.87 -2.10
C PHE A 65 -14.16 -3.52 -3.03
N PRO A 66 -15.40 -3.80 -2.58
CA PRO A 66 -16.60 -3.65 -3.40
C PRO A 66 -16.87 -2.20 -3.81
N SER A 67 -17.72 -2.04 -4.82
CA SER A 67 -18.12 -0.71 -5.30
C SER A 67 -19.01 0.05 -4.30
N SER A 68 -19.62 -0.67 -3.35
CA SER A 68 -20.47 -0.12 -2.27
C SER A 68 -19.76 0.88 -1.36
N LEU A 69 -18.43 0.94 -1.38
CA LEU A 69 -17.68 1.93 -0.64
C LEU A 69 -17.90 3.36 -1.16
N THR A 70 -18.20 4.24 -0.23
CA THR A 70 -18.29 5.68 -0.41
C THR A 70 -16.93 6.31 -0.73
N SER A 71 -16.95 7.54 -1.26
CA SER A 71 -15.73 8.31 -1.57
C SER A 71 -14.82 8.50 -0.35
N THR A 72 -15.44 8.75 0.81
CA THR A 72 -14.81 8.98 2.10
C THR A 72 -14.08 7.72 2.59
N GLU A 73 -14.74 6.56 2.55
CA GLU A 73 -14.14 5.27 2.92
C GLU A 73 -12.97 4.89 2.00
N ARG A 74 -13.12 5.12 0.69
CA ARG A 74 -12.03 4.90 -0.27
C ARG A 74 -10.82 5.75 0.06
N ALA A 75 -11.01 7.02 0.40
CA ALA A 75 -9.92 7.91 0.80
C ALA A 75 -9.21 7.42 2.06
N PHE A 76 -9.95 6.87 3.03
CA PHE A 76 -9.36 6.24 4.21
C PHE A 76 -8.57 4.98 3.89
N ILE A 77 -9.12 4.08 3.08
CA ILE A 77 -8.39 2.87 2.65
C ILE A 77 -7.12 3.27 1.89
N HIS A 78 -7.18 4.30 1.05
CA HIS A 78 -6.00 4.82 0.36
C HIS A 78 -4.93 5.28 1.36
N ARG A 79 -5.30 6.08 2.36
CA ARG A 79 -4.39 6.58 3.40
C ARG A 79 -3.81 5.45 4.25
N LEU A 80 -4.65 4.52 4.68
CA LEU A 80 -4.23 3.38 5.51
C LEU A 80 -3.32 2.44 4.72
N SER A 81 -3.67 2.10 3.49
CA SER A 81 -2.83 1.31 2.58
C SER A 81 -1.46 1.96 2.40
N GLN A 82 -1.42 3.28 2.15
CA GLN A 82 -0.15 4.01 2.01
C GLN A 82 0.69 3.97 3.30
N SER A 83 0.07 4.10 4.47
CA SER A 83 0.77 4.00 5.76
C SER A 83 1.34 2.60 6.03
N LEU A 84 0.69 1.57 5.50
CA LEU A 84 1.12 0.17 5.60
C LEU A 84 2.10 -0.24 4.48
N GLY A 85 2.47 0.68 3.58
CA GLY A 85 3.35 0.40 2.44
C GLY A 85 2.69 -0.36 1.28
N LEU A 86 1.37 -0.47 1.27
CA LEU A 86 0.57 -1.10 0.22
C LEU A 86 0.19 -0.09 -0.87
N VAL A 87 -0.04 -0.58 -2.09
CA VAL A 87 -0.44 0.23 -3.25
C VAL A 87 -1.95 0.10 -3.46
N SER A 88 -2.67 1.20 -3.37
CA SER A 88 -4.13 1.23 -3.61
C SER A 88 -4.47 1.95 -4.91
N LYS A 89 -5.33 1.35 -5.73
CA LYS A 89 -5.81 1.90 -7.00
C LYS A 89 -7.30 1.63 -7.17
N SER A 90 -8.07 2.64 -7.57
CA SER A 90 -9.44 2.40 -8.02
C SER A 90 -9.46 2.00 -9.49
N LYS A 91 -10.24 0.97 -9.83
CA LYS A 91 -10.47 0.49 -11.20
C LYS A 91 -11.97 0.54 -11.54
N GLY A 92 -12.31 0.55 -12.83
CA GLY A 92 -13.70 0.60 -13.31
C GLY A 92 -14.26 2.03 -13.49
N LYS A 93 -15.48 2.12 -14.01
CA LYS A 93 -16.19 3.38 -14.30
C LYS A 93 -17.57 3.39 -13.62
N GLY A 94 -18.00 4.56 -13.14
CA GLY A 94 -19.33 4.75 -12.56
C GLY A 94 -19.65 3.80 -11.40
N ALA A 95 -20.82 3.19 -11.42
CA ALA A 95 -21.31 2.26 -10.39
C ALA A 95 -20.51 0.96 -10.29
N ASN A 96 -19.77 0.59 -11.34
CA ASN A 96 -18.91 -0.61 -11.36
C ASN A 96 -17.47 -0.30 -10.93
N ARG A 97 -17.23 0.85 -10.29
CA ARG A 97 -15.91 1.24 -9.81
C ARG A 97 -15.59 0.50 -8.50
N TYR A 98 -14.50 -0.26 -8.49
CA TYR A 98 -14.02 -1.00 -7.32
C TYR A 98 -12.64 -0.49 -6.89
N LEU A 99 -12.26 -0.74 -5.64
CA LEU A 99 -10.96 -0.34 -5.11
C LEU A 99 -10.09 -1.58 -4.96
N THR A 100 -8.88 -1.54 -5.49
CA THR A 100 -7.93 -2.62 -5.40
C THR A 100 -6.75 -2.20 -4.54
N VAL A 101 -6.33 -3.07 -3.62
CA VAL A 101 -5.10 -2.95 -2.85
C VAL A 101 -4.14 -4.06 -3.27
N LYS A 102 -2.95 -3.68 -3.70
CA LYS A 102 -1.87 -4.58 -4.09
C LYS A 102 -0.72 -4.45 -3.11
N LYS A 103 -0.02 -5.55 -2.87
CA LYS A 103 1.31 -5.51 -2.26
C LYS A 103 2.26 -4.86 -3.25
N LYS A 104 3.16 -4.00 -2.76
CA LYS A 104 4.13 -3.33 -3.62
C LYS A 104 5.19 -4.37 -4.03
N ASP A 105 5.32 -4.69 -5.31
CA ASP A 105 6.35 -5.61 -5.85
C ASP A 105 7.80 -5.06 -5.78
N GLY A 106 8.03 -4.05 -4.92
CA GLY A 106 9.33 -3.43 -4.71
C GLY A 106 9.90 -3.90 -3.38
N SER A 107 10.64 -5.00 -3.46
CA SER A 107 11.07 -5.83 -2.35
C SER A 107 9.88 -6.50 -1.69
N GLU A 108 9.95 -7.82 -1.56
CA GLU A 108 9.52 -8.43 -0.32
C GLU A 108 10.04 -7.49 0.78
N THR A 109 9.17 -6.65 1.34
CA THR A 109 9.25 -6.44 2.78
C THR A 109 8.77 -7.77 3.35
N ALA A 110 9.56 -8.83 3.06
CA ALA A 110 10.01 -9.82 4.01
C ALA A 110 9.95 -9.06 5.29
N HIS A 111 8.95 -9.45 6.10
CA HIS A 111 8.68 -8.86 7.40
C HIS A 111 9.94 -8.15 7.79
N ALA A 112 9.92 -6.81 7.83
CA ALA A 112 10.98 -6.15 8.55
C ALA A 112 10.77 -6.65 9.97
N MET A 113 11.22 -7.89 10.24
CA MET A 113 11.63 -8.43 11.49
C MET A 113 12.50 -7.29 11.92
N MET A 114 11.95 -6.48 12.82
CA MET A 114 12.66 -5.35 13.36
C MET A 114 13.82 -5.99 14.10
N THR A 115 14.91 -6.21 13.37
CA THR A 115 16.08 -6.89 13.85
C THR A 115 16.81 -5.84 14.65
N CYS A 116 16.61 -5.86 15.95
CA CYS A 116 17.50 -5.14 16.85
C CYS A 116 18.71 -6.03 17.11
N ASN A 117 19.90 -5.55 16.75
CA ASN A 117 21.12 -6.25 17.07
C ASN A 117 21.42 -6.02 18.55
N LEU A 118 21.29 -7.08 19.36
CA LEU A 118 21.69 -7.02 20.76
C LEU A 118 23.20 -6.88 20.88
N THR A 119 23.66 -6.01 21.79
CA THR A 119 25.08 -5.89 22.12
C THR A 119 25.60 -7.20 22.75
N HIS A 120 26.93 -7.40 22.75
CA HIS A 120 27.53 -8.59 23.34
C HIS A 120 27.16 -8.76 24.82
N ASN A 121 27.16 -7.67 25.59
CA ASN A 121 26.76 -7.67 27.00
C ASN A 121 25.29 -8.11 27.16
N THR A 122 24.38 -7.53 26.37
CA THR A 122 22.96 -7.91 26.41
C THR A 122 22.76 -9.39 26.07
N LYS A 123 23.46 -9.92 25.05
CA LYS A 123 23.40 -11.35 24.72
C LYS A 123 23.89 -12.24 25.86
N HIS A 124 24.95 -11.83 26.56
CA HIS A 124 25.47 -12.56 27.71
C HIS A 124 24.47 -12.56 28.87
N ALA A 125 23.90 -11.40 29.22
CA ALA A 125 22.90 -11.28 30.27
C ALA A 125 21.65 -12.13 29.99
N VAL A 126 21.12 -12.09 28.77
CA VAL A 126 19.98 -12.92 28.35
C VAL A 126 20.30 -14.40 28.49
N ARG A 127 21.48 -14.86 28.05
CA ARG A 127 21.88 -16.28 28.20
C ARG A 127 22.00 -16.69 29.66
N SER A 128 22.61 -15.86 30.51
CA SER A 128 22.73 -16.14 31.95
C SER A 128 21.38 -16.28 32.62
N LEU A 129 20.41 -15.43 32.26
CA LEU A 129 19.04 -15.51 32.80
C LEU A 129 18.33 -16.81 32.36
N ILE A 130 18.39 -17.17 31.08
CA ILE A 130 17.74 -18.37 30.56
C ILE A 130 18.34 -19.66 31.15
N GLN A 131 19.65 -19.68 31.43
CA GLN A 131 20.31 -20.83 32.07
C GLN A 131 19.94 -20.98 33.54
N ARG A 132 19.75 -19.86 34.25
CA ARG A 132 19.45 -19.85 35.69
C ARG A 132 17.96 -20.07 35.97
N PHE A 133 17.11 -19.75 34.99
CA PHE A 133 15.66 -19.94 35.04
C PHE A 133 15.21 -20.67 33.77
N PRO A 134 15.45 -22.00 33.67
CA PRO A 134 15.02 -22.76 32.50
C PRO A 134 13.49 -22.74 32.39
N VAL A 135 13.00 -22.55 31.16
CA VAL A 135 11.56 -22.50 30.87
C VAL A 135 10.89 -23.79 31.35
N THR A 136 9.90 -23.63 32.21
CA THR A 136 9.14 -24.76 32.74
C THR A 136 8.21 -25.35 31.68
N ASN A 137 7.80 -26.60 31.86
CA ASN A 137 6.83 -27.21 30.93
C ASN A 137 5.49 -26.46 30.90
N LYS A 138 5.10 -25.83 32.02
CA LYS A 138 3.89 -25.00 32.10
C LYS A 138 4.00 -23.76 31.19
N GLU A 139 5.11 -23.03 31.27
CA GLU A 139 5.36 -21.86 30.42
C GLU A 139 5.46 -22.24 28.94
N ARG A 140 6.04 -23.39 28.60
CA ARG A 140 6.06 -23.89 27.21
C ARG A 140 4.66 -24.04 26.64
N THR A 141 3.73 -24.61 27.41
CA THR A 141 2.34 -24.77 26.98
C THR A 141 1.60 -23.42 26.88
N GLU A 142 1.96 -22.44 27.72
CA GLU A 142 1.34 -21.11 27.69
C GLU A 142 1.82 -20.22 26.53
N LEU A 143 3.05 -20.45 26.04
CA LEU A 143 3.66 -19.74 24.91
C LEU A 143 3.17 -20.24 23.54
N LEU A 144 2.42 -21.34 23.48
CA LEU A 144 1.81 -21.80 22.23
C LEU A 144 0.74 -20.81 21.75
N PRO A 145 0.65 -20.55 20.44
CA PRO A 145 -0.37 -19.68 19.89
C PRO A 145 -1.78 -20.18 20.27
N LYS A 146 -2.69 -19.26 20.59
CA LYS A 146 -4.06 -19.55 21.07
C LYS A 146 -4.88 -20.50 20.17
N THR A 147 -4.47 -20.73 18.93
CA THR A 147 -5.04 -21.73 18.01
C THR A 147 -4.88 -23.17 18.51
N GLU A 148 -3.94 -23.44 19.42
CA GLU A 148 -3.60 -24.80 19.87
C GLU A 148 -4.00 -25.09 21.33
N ARG A 149 -4.67 -24.14 22.01
CA ARG A 149 -5.17 -24.35 23.39
C ARG A 149 -6.41 -25.27 23.48
N GLY A 150 -6.90 -25.79 22.36
CA GLY A 150 -8.18 -26.50 22.26
C GLY A 150 -8.14 -28.02 22.16
N ASN A 151 -7.01 -28.73 22.33
CA ASN A 151 -6.97 -30.16 21.98
C ASN A 151 -6.21 -31.11 22.95
N VAL A 152 -5.96 -30.73 24.21
CA VAL A 152 -5.31 -31.64 25.18
C VAL A 152 -6.21 -32.15 26.30
N PHE A 153 -7.54 -32.08 26.15
CA PHE A 153 -8.48 -32.83 26.99
C PHE A 153 -9.26 -33.85 26.15
N ALA A 154 -8.58 -34.90 25.72
CA ALA A 154 -9.19 -36.21 25.54
C ALA A 154 -8.32 -37.19 26.33
N VAL A 155 -8.72 -37.34 27.60
CA VAL A 155 -8.15 -38.24 28.59
C VAL A 155 -8.34 -39.70 28.14
N GLU A 156 -7.35 -40.53 28.47
CA GLU A 156 -7.49 -41.98 28.49
C GLU A 156 -8.69 -42.42 29.34
N ALA A 157 -9.44 -43.41 28.83
CA ALA A 157 -10.05 -44.53 29.58
C ALA A 157 -10.61 -45.55 28.58
#